data_AF-A0A4Z1EK16-F1
#
_entry.id   AF-A0A4Z1EK16-F1
#
_cell.length_a   1.000
_cell.length_b   1.000
_cell.length_c   1.000
_cell.angle_alpha   90.00
_cell.angle_beta   90.00
_cell.angle_gamma   90.00
#
_symmetry.space_group_name_H-M   'P 1'
#
loop_
_entity.id
_entity.type
_entity.pdbx_description
1 polymer ?
#
loop_
_entity_poly.entity_id
_entity_poly.type
_entity_poly.pdbx_seq_one_letter_code
_entity_poly.pdbx_strand_id
1 'polypeptide(L)'
;MDFVGAALLLGAVTCLLLALKDGGIISPWSNPKNWGYLLGFGILILCFLAVEFELKDGAMIPFRIASQRTVAASCLFTVLVNMAIDTHIYYLPIYFQAMRGTAAEQSGIRMLPYLGSNILAIIVLYTAVQIVLPTEDVPIGNSLLVFSQDLGGALAITITQNILTNTLSHELKMIPSLDSSEIIELGAKNLTSAVPTEYLNGVLGAYTYALSQTLILPIAAAGMAFVCSLEMEWRKMEKK
;
A
#
# COMPACT_ATOMS: atom_id res chain seq x y z
N MET A 1 -8.80 24.86 -10.68
CA MET A 1 -8.79 23.61 -9.90
C MET A 1 -9.82 22.69 -10.51
N ASP A 2 -9.38 21.52 -10.98
CA ASP A 2 -10.24 20.52 -11.60
C ASP A 2 -10.84 19.58 -10.55
N PHE A 3 -12.01 19.96 -10.03
CA PHE A 3 -12.74 19.14 -9.05
C PHE A 3 -13.36 17.89 -9.70
N VAL A 4 -13.59 17.89 -11.00
CA VAL A 4 -14.22 16.77 -11.72
C VAL A 4 -13.20 15.66 -11.89
N GLY A 5 -11.99 15.99 -12.37
CA GLY A 5 -10.86 15.06 -12.44
C GLY A 5 -10.55 14.43 -11.08
N ALA A 6 -10.49 15.25 -10.02
CA ALA A 6 -10.28 14.75 -8.66
C ALA A 6 -11.36 13.75 -8.20
N ALA A 7 -12.64 14.06 -8.44
CA ALA A 7 -13.74 13.17 -8.06
C ALA A 7 -13.72 11.85 -8.83
N LEU A 8 -13.41 11.89 -10.14
CA LEU A 8 -13.28 10.70 -10.97
C LEU A 8 -12.12 9.81 -10.50
N LEU A 9 -10.96 10.40 -10.19
CA LEU A 9 -9.80 9.67 -9.72
C LEU A 9 -10.04 9.02 -8.35
N LEU A 10 -10.64 9.74 -7.41
CA LEU A 10 -11.01 9.20 -6.10
C LEU A 10 -12.01 8.05 -6.22
N GLY A 11 -13.02 8.19 -7.09
CA GLY A 11 -13.96 7.12 -7.41
C GLY A 11 -13.27 5.90 -8.00
N ALA A 12 -12.36 6.11 -8.95
CA ALA A 12 -11.59 5.04 -9.59
C ALA A 12 -10.75 4.27 -8.55
N VAL A 13 -9.96 4.97 -7.74
CA VAL A 13 -9.13 4.35 -6.69
C VAL A 13 -10.00 3.58 -5.69
N THR A 14 -11.16 4.13 -5.31
CA THR A 14 -12.10 3.44 -4.41
C THR A 14 -12.62 2.15 -5.04
N CYS A 15 -13.02 2.17 -6.32
CA CYS A 15 -13.45 0.96 -7.03
C CYS A 15 -12.34 -0.09 -7.10
N LEU A 16 -11.10 0.33 -7.39
CA LEU A 16 -9.95 -0.56 -7.43
C LEU A 16 -9.72 -1.21 -6.05
N LEU A 17 -9.66 -0.42 -4.98
CA LEU A 17 -9.41 -0.92 -3.63
C LEU A 17 -10.53 -1.83 -3.13
N LEU A 18 -11.80 -1.54 -3.45
CA LEU A 18 -12.93 -2.42 -3.12
C LEU A 18 -12.84 -3.75 -3.86
N ALA A 19 -12.48 -3.74 -5.16
CA ALA A 19 -12.29 -4.95 -5.94
C ALA A 19 -11.18 -5.82 -5.33
N LEU A 20 -10.06 -5.21 -4.95
CA LEU A 20 -8.96 -5.93 -4.33
C LEU A 20 -9.34 -6.44 -2.94
N LYS A 21 -10.00 -5.63 -2.10
CA LYS A 21 -10.39 -6.00 -0.74
C LYS A 21 -11.37 -7.17 -0.70
N ASP A 22 -12.41 -7.14 -1.54
CA ASP A 22 -13.43 -8.18 -1.56
C ASP A 22 -12.96 -9.42 -2.37
N GLY A 23 -12.02 -9.20 -3.29
CA GLY A 23 -11.51 -10.18 -4.24
C GLY A 23 -10.79 -11.36 -3.59
N GLY A 24 -11.47 -12.51 -3.58
CA GLY A 24 -10.90 -13.78 -3.11
C GLY A 24 -11.01 -14.04 -1.61
N ILE A 25 -11.37 -13.03 -0.80
CA ILE A 25 -11.69 -13.21 0.62
C ILE A 25 -13.20 -13.42 0.81
N ILE A 26 -13.98 -12.35 0.62
CA ILE A 26 -15.42 -12.32 0.94
C ILE A 26 -16.21 -12.95 -0.22
N SER A 27 -15.75 -12.70 -1.44
CA SER A 27 -16.37 -13.18 -2.65
C SER A 27 -15.32 -13.77 -3.58
N PRO A 28 -15.57 -14.95 -4.19
CA PRO A 28 -14.68 -15.49 -5.21
C PRO A 28 -14.43 -14.46 -6.32
N TRP A 29 -13.25 -14.49 -6.94
CA TRP A 29 -12.94 -13.61 -8.08
C TRP A 29 -13.92 -13.74 -9.26
N SER A 30 -14.62 -14.86 -9.37
CA SER A 30 -15.68 -15.07 -10.36
C SER A 30 -16.98 -14.33 -10.04
N ASN A 31 -17.12 -13.70 -8.87
CA ASN A 31 -18.34 -12.98 -8.49
C ASN A 31 -18.52 -11.74 -9.41
N PRO A 32 -19.70 -11.57 -10.06
CA PRO A 32 -20.01 -10.41 -10.89
C PRO A 32 -19.75 -9.06 -10.20
N LYS A 33 -19.91 -8.98 -8.88
CA LYS A 33 -19.65 -7.76 -8.10
C LYS A 33 -18.21 -7.27 -8.25
N ASN A 34 -17.23 -8.18 -8.16
CA ASN A 34 -15.80 -7.84 -8.25
C ASN A 34 -15.44 -7.37 -9.67
N TRP A 35 -16.00 -8.02 -10.69
CA TRP A 35 -15.87 -7.58 -12.08
C TRP A 35 -16.52 -6.23 -12.33
N GLY A 36 -17.66 -5.95 -11.69
CA GLY A 36 -18.31 -4.64 -11.73
C GLY A 36 -17.41 -3.52 -11.19
N TYR A 37 -16.71 -3.75 -10.09
CA TYR A 37 -15.75 -2.78 -9.56
C TYR A 37 -14.54 -2.57 -10.49
N LEU A 38 -13.99 -3.62 -11.09
CA LEU A 38 -12.87 -3.50 -12.04
C LEU A 38 -13.27 -2.78 -13.33
N LEU A 39 -14.47 -3.07 -13.86
CA LEU A 39 -15.03 -2.34 -15.01
C LEU A 39 -15.30 -0.88 -14.66
N GLY A 40 -15.86 -0.62 -13.48
CA GLY A 40 -16.08 0.74 -12.96
C GLY A 40 -14.77 1.53 -12.84
N PHE A 41 -13.72 0.91 -12.30
CA PHE A 41 -12.37 1.49 -12.27
C PHE A 41 -11.88 1.82 -13.69
N GLY A 42 -11.97 0.88 -14.64
CA GLY A 42 -11.55 1.10 -16.02
C GLY A 42 -12.29 2.26 -16.69
N ILE A 43 -13.62 2.32 -16.54
CA ILE A 43 -14.44 3.40 -17.11
C ILE A 43 -14.09 4.74 -16.47
N LEU A 44 -13.98 4.80 -15.14
CA LEU A 44 -13.66 6.05 -14.43
C LEU A 44 -12.26 6.56 -14.78
N ILE A 45 -11.27 5.69 -14.96
CA ILE A 45 -9.94 6.07 -15.45
C ILE A 45 -10.01 6.58 -16.88
N LEU A 46 -10.76 5.95 -17.77
CA LEU A 46 -10.93 6.43 -19.14
C LEU A 46 -11.60 7.82 -19.18
N CYS A 47 -12.65 8.03 -18.37
CA CYS A 47 -13.29 9.33 -18.22
C CYS A 47 -12.32 10.37 -17.63
N PHE A 48 -11.56 10.00 -16.59
CA PHE A 48 -10.54 10.86 -15.99
C PHE A 48 -9.51 11.31 -17.03
N LEU A 49 -8.94 10.36 -17.78
CA LEU A 49 -7.97 10.67 -18.83
C LEU A 49 -8.57 11.58 -19.91
N ALA A 50 -9.82 11.34 -20.34
CA ALA A 50 -10.49 12.18 -21.32
C ALA A 50 -10.65 13.63 -20.83
N VAL A 51 -11.08 13.81 -19.57
CA VAL A 51 -11.22 15.14 -18.94
C VAL A 51 -9.86 15.83 -18.83
N GLU A 52 -8.82 15.13 -18.36
CA GLU A 52 -7.47 15.69 -18.21
C GLU A 52 -6.85 16.08 -19.58
N PHE A 53 -7.08 15.29 -20.64
CA PHE A 53 -6.64 15.62 -22.00
C PHE A 53 -7.33 16.87 -22.55
N GLU A 54 -8.58 17.11 -22.18
CA GLU A 54 -9.34 18.28 -22.62
C GLU A 54 -8.91 19.56 -21.86
N LEU A 55 -8.64 19.45 -20.55
CA LEU A 55 -8.23 20.59 -19.72
C LEU A 55 -6.78 21.06 -19.93
N LYS A 56 -5.90 20.24 -20.50
CA LYS A 56 -4.48 20.56 -20.81
C LYS A 56 -3.73 21.19 -19.62
N ASP A 57 -3.56 22.52 -19.62
CA ASP A 57 -2.81 23.26 -18.59
C ASP A 57 -3.66 23.56 -17.34
N GLY A 58 -4.99 23.43 -17.43
CA GLY A 58 -5.90 23.54 -16.28
C GLY A 58 -6.15 22.21 -15.55
N ALA A 59 -5.53 21.12 -16.05
CA ALA A 59 -5.74 19.77 -15.59
C ALA A 59 -5.10 19.54 -14.21
N MET A 60 -5.62 18.60 -13.43
CA MET A 60 -5.08 18.30 -12.10
C MET A 60 -3.68 17.67 -12.21
N ILE A 61 -3.47 16.83 -13.23
CA ILE A 61 -2.20 16.16 -13.51
C ILE A 61 -1.76 16.55 -14.92
N PRO A 62 -0.99 17.63 -15.08
CA PRO A 62 -0.51 18.06 -16.39
C PRO A 62 0.32 16.94 -17.03
N PHE A 63 -0.17 16.43 -18.17
CA PHE A 63 0.44 15.28 -18.86
C PHE A 63 1.91 15.54 -19.22
N ARG A 64 2.27 16.81 -19.45
CA ARG A 64 3.64 17.28 -19.67
C ARG A 64 4.58 16.92 -18.52
N ILE A 65 4.13 17.06 -17.28
CA ILE A 65 4.92 16.81 -16.06
C ILE A 65 4.91 15.31 -15.76
N ALA A 66 3.73 14.68 -15.79
CA ALA A 66 3.59 13.25 -15.51
C ALA A 66 4.34 12.35 -16.52
N SER A 67 4.50 12.80 -17.77
CA SER A 67 5.24 12.07 -18.81
C SER A 67 6.75 12.28 -18.78
N GLN A 68 7.28 13.15 -17.91
CA GLN A 68 8.73 13.28 -17.76
C GLN A 68 9.28 11.98 -17.16
N ARG A 69 10.29 11.41 -17.82
CA ARG A 69 10.90 10.12 -17.41
C ARG A 69 11.23 10.10 -15.93
N THR A 70 11.89 11.13 -15.42
CA THR A 70 12.28 11.20 -14.01
C THR A 70 11.08 11.32 -13.07
N VAL A 71 10.03 12.06 -13.45
CA VAL A 71 8.82 12.19 -12.62
C VAL A 71 8.07 10.85 -12.58
N ALA A 72 7.86 10.22 -13.75
CA ALA A 72 7.21 8.91 -13.84
C ALA A 72 7.99 7.83 -13.08
N ALA A 73 9.31 7.75 -13.27
CA ALA A 73 10.18 6.83 -12.54
C ALA A 73 10.15 7.10 -11.03
N SER A 74 10.12 8.37 -10.60
CA SER A 74 10.01 8.73 -9.18
C SER A 74 8.66 8.34 -8.58
N CYS A 75 7.58 8.52 -9.32
CA CYS A 75 6.24 8.10 -8.89
C CYS A 75 6.18 6.57 -8.74
N LEU A 76 6.66 5.82 -9.73
CA LEU A 76 6.70 4.36 -9.67
C LEU A 76 7.59 3.86 -8.51
N PHE A 77 8.77 4.45 -8.34
CA PHE A 77 9.65 4.15 -7.23
C PHE A 77 8.98 4.44 -5.88
N THR A 78 8.27 5.56 -5.77
CA THR A 78 7.55 5.96 -4.55
C THR A 78 6.41 5.00 -4.23
N VAL A 79 5.62 4.57 -5.22
CA VAL A 79 4.60 3.53 -5.05
C VAL A 79 5.23 2.26 -4.45
N LEU A 80 6.32 1.76 -5.04
CA LEU A 80 6.96 0.51 -4.63
C LEU A 80 7.61 0.60 -3.24
N VAL A 81 8.34 1.68 -2.96
CA VAL A 81 8.94 1.89 -1.63
C VAL A 81 7.87 2.08 -0.58
N ASN A 82 6.80 2.83 -0.87
CA ASN A 82 5.74 3.04 0.09
C ASN A 82 4.91 1.77 0.35
N MET A 83 4.75 0.91 -0.66
CA MET A 83 4.19 -0.44 -0.46
C MET A 83 4.98 -1.23 0.59
N ALA A 84 6.32 -1.16 0.53
CA ALA A 84 7.18 -1.84 1.48
C ALA A 84 7.13 -1.21 2.88
N ILE A 85 7.15 0.12 2.96
CA ILE A 85 7.12 0.85 4.22
C ILE A 85 5.79 0.62 4.94
N ASP A 86 4.66 0.77 4.28
CA ASP A 86 3.35 0.64 4.92
C ASP A 86 3.06 -0.79 5.38
N THR A 87 3.57 -1.80 4.66
CA THR A 87 3.53 -3.19 5.14
C THR A 87 4.25 -3.34 6.47
N HIS A 88 5.48 -2.81 6.60
CA HIS A 88 6.21 -2.88 7.87
C HIS A 88 5.55 -2.04 8.96
N ILE A 89 5.07 -0.84 8.63
CA ILE A 89 4.42 0.05 9.60
C ILE A 89 3.18 -0.62 10.20
N TYR A 90 2.40 -1.31 9.37
CA TYR A 90 1.18 -1.97 9.81
C TYR A 90 1.44 -3.29 10.55
N TYR A 91 2.24 -4.20 10.00
CA TYR A 91 2.35 -5.57 10.53
C TYR A 91 3.46 -5.77 11.56
N LEU A 92 4.52 -4.97 11.57
CA LEU A 92 5.62 -5.17 12.51
C LEU A 92 5.19 -4.95 13.97
N PRO A 93 4.34 -3.95 14.31
CA PRO A 93 3.76 -3.81 15.65
C PRO A 93 2.85 -4.97 16.02
N ILE A 94 2.07 -5.46 15.06
CA ILE A 94 1.15 -6.58 15.27
C ILE A 94 1.98 -7.82 15.58
N TYR A 95 3.08 -8.04 14.86
CA TYR A 95 4.01 -9.11 15.13
C TYR A 95 4.61 -9.01 16.54
N PHE A 96 5.09 -7.84 16.97
CA PHE A 96 5.62 -7.69 18.32
C PHE A 96 4.56 -7.93 19.41
N GLN A 97 3.36 -7.38 19.23
CA GLN A 97 2.26 -7.56 20.19
C GLN A 97 1.78 -9.02 20.26
N ALA A 98 1.55 -9.66 19.12
CA ALA A 98 0.99 -11.01 19.05
C ALA A 98 2.02 -12.08 19.43
N MET A 99 3.27 -11.95 18.99
CA MET A 99 4.29 -12.99 19.13
C MET A 99 5.20 -12.81 20.32
N ARG A 100 5.53 -11.56 20.66
CA ARG A 100 6.43 -11.27 21.78
C ARG A 100 5.68 -10.87 23.05
N GLY A 101 4.36 -10.80 22.99
CA GLY A 101 3.51 -10.38 24.12
C GLY A 101 3.85 -8.97 24.60
N THR A 102 4.50 -8.15 23.77
CA THR A 102 4.88 -6.79 24.17
C THR A 102 3.66 -5.88 24.16
N ALA A 103 3.59 -4.96 25.12
CA ALA A 103 2.56 -3.93 25.10
C ALA A 103 2.64 -3.09 23.81
N ALA A 104 1.51 -2.48 23.43
CA ALA A 104 1.43 -1.59 22.27
C ALA A 104 2.45 -0.44 22.35
N GLU A 105 2.64 0.12 23.55
CA GLU A 105 3.64 1.16 23.83
C GLU A 105 5.06 0.70 23.48
N GLN A 106 5.47 -0.45 24.00
CA GLN A 106 6.82 -0.99 23.76
C GLN A 106 7.05 -1.33 22.29
N SER A 107 6.01 -1.81 21.60
CA SER A 107 6.07 -2.09 20.16
C SER A 107 6.27 -0.79 19.37
N GLY A 108 5.57 0.28 19.76
CA GLY A 108 5.75 1.62 19.19
C GLY A 108 7.16 2.18 19.41
N ILE A 109 7.71 2.04 20.62
CA ILE A 109 9.09 2.48 20.94
C ILE A 109 10.11 1.75 20.04
N ARG A 110 9.91 0.45 19.80
CA ARG A 110 10.80 -0.36 18.95
C ARG A 110 10.73 0.03 17.47
N MET A 111 9.66 0.68 17.04
CA MET A 111 9.55 1.21 15.68
C MET A 111 10.23 2.57 15.49
N LEU A 112 10.49 3.34 16.56
CA LEU A 112 11.01 4.70 16.43
C LEU A 112 12.28 4.80 15.57
N PRO A 113 13.29 3.93 15.73
CA PRO A 113 14.48 3.99 14.87
C PRO A 113 14.14 3.74 13.39
N TYR A 114 13.23 2.80 13.12
CA TYR A 114 12.77 2.47 11.78
C TYR A 114 12.02 3.65 11.13
N LEU A 115 11.10 4.28 11.86
CA LEU A 115 10.39 5.47 11.40
C LEU A 115 11.35 6.63 11.12
N GLY A 116 12.35 6.82 11.98
CA GLY A 116 13.39 7.83 11.77
C GLY A 116 14.18 7.62 10.47
N SER A 117 14.57 6.37 10.17
CA SER A 117 15.24 6.04 8.90
C SER A 117 14.34 6.29 7.67
N ASN A 118 13.05 5.99 7.77
CA ASN A 118 12.10 6.23 6.67
C ASN A 118 11.94 7.72 6.34
N ILE A 119 11.91 8.59 7.36
CA ILE A 119 11.81 10.06 7.14
C ILE A 119 12.96 10.56 6.27
N LEU A 120 14.19 10.12 6.55
CA LEU A 120 15.37 10.51 5.77
C LEU A 120 15.28 10.00 4.32
N ALA A 121 14.84 8.76 4.12
CA ALA A 121 14.68 8.19 2.79
C ALA A 121 13.64 8.95 1.96
N ILE A 122 12.51 9.32 2.57
CA ILE A 122 11.45 10.07 1.91
C ILE A 122 11.95 11.45 1.47
N ILE A 123 12.70 12.17 2.30
CA ILE A 123 13.25 13.51 1.94
C ILE A 123 14.09 13.46 0.66
N VAL A 124 14.88 12.40 0.46
CA VAL A 124 15.70 12.22 -0.76
C VAL A 124 14.83 12.11 -2.02
N LEU A 125 13.68 11.43 -1.92
CA LEU A 125 12.77 11.27 -3.06
C LEU A 125 12.09 12.58 -3.45
N TYR A 126 11.65 13.36 -2.46
CA TYR A 126 11.06 14.66 -2.73
C TYR A 126 12.07 15.65 -3.33
N THR A 127 13.32 15.64 -2.86
CA THR A 127 14.35 16.52 -3.42
C THR A 127 14.73 16.16 -4.86
N ALA A 128 14.75 14.87 -5.22
CA ALA A 128 15.05 14.42 -6.58
C ALA A 128 14.09 15.03 -7.63
N VAL A 129 12.79 15.02 -7.37
CA VAL A 129 11.79 15.61 -8.28
C VAL A 129 11.91 17.14 -8.34
N GLN A 130 12.19 17.77 -7.20
CA GLN A 130 12.35 19.23 -7.12
C GLN A 130 13.56 19.77 -7.90
N ILE A 131 14.62 18.97 -8.06
CA ILE A 131 15.82 19.34 -8.84
C ILE A 131 15.54 19.27 -10.35
N VAL A 132 14.61 18.41 -10.76
CA VAL A 132 14.29 18.21 -12.18
C VAL A 132 13.24 19.23 -12.66
N LEU A 133 12.29 19.58 -11.79
CA LEU A 133 11.21 20.48 -12.12
C LEU A 133 11.58 21.97 -12.00
N PRO A 134 11.08 22.83 -12.90
CA PRO A 134 11.03 24.27 -12.70
C PRO A 134 10.32 24.62 -11.38
N THR A 135 10.71 25.72 -10.73
CA THR A 135 10.14 26.11 -9.41
C THR A 135 8.63 26.33 -9.42
N GLU A 136 8.05 26.66 -10.56
CA GLU A 136 6.61 26.79 -10.78
C GLU A 136 5.88 25.44 -10.80
N ASP A 137 6.54 24.37 -11.25
CA ASP A 137 5.98 23.04 -11.40
C ASP A 137 6.24 22.14 -10.17
N VAL A 138 7.11 22.57 -9.23
CA VAL A 138 7.45 21.85 -7.99
C VAL A 138 6.23 21.44 -7.17
N PRO A 139 5.23 22.31 -6.90
CA PRO A 139 4.04 21.91 -6.14
C PRO A 139 3.28 20.76 -6.80
N ILE A 140 3.16 20.78 -8.13
CA ILE A 140 2.46 19.76 -8.92
C ILE A 140 3.21 18.42 -8.82
N GLY A 141 4.54 18.45 -8.96
CA GLY A 141 5.38 17.26 -8.80
C GLY A 141 5.28 16.63 -7.40
N ASN A 142 5.32 17.46 -6.36
CA ASN A 142 5.16 16.99 -4.98
C ASN A 142 3.77 16.37 -4.74
N SER A 143 2.69 16.99 -5.27
CA SER A 143 1.34 16.41 -5.17
C SER A 143 1.25 15.04 -5.84
N LEU A 144 1.91 14.86 -6.99
CA LEU A 144 1.94 13.58 -7.69
C LEU A 144 2.71 12.51 -6.88
N LEU A 145 3.79 12.90 -6.21
CA LEU A 145 4.51 12.01 -5.29
C LEU A 145 3.67 11.60 -4.09
N VAL A 146 2.98 12.54 -3.44
CA VAL A 146 2.07 12.25 -2.31
C VAL A 146 0.96 11.31 -2.75
N PHE A 147 0.31 11.59 -3.89
CA PHE A 147 -0.71 10.71 -4.44
C PHE A 147 -0.16 9.30 -4.73
N SER A 148 1.04 9.21 -5.30
CA SER A 148 1.72 7.93 -5.58
C SER A 148 2.04 7.17 -4.29
N GLN A 149 2.44 7.89 -3.25
CA GLN A 149 2.69 7.34 -1.91
C GLN A 149 1.40 6.74 -1.35
N ASP A 150 0.33 7.52 -1.27
CA ASP A 150 -0.97 7.08 -0.73
C ASP A 150 -1.55 5.90 -1.51
N LEU A 151 -1.43 5.92 -2.85
CA LEU A 151 -1.84 4.82 -3.71
C LEU A 151 -1.05 3.54 -3.40
N GLY A 152 0.28 3.63 -3.31
CA GLY A 152 1.14 2.50 -2.95
C GLY A 152 0.81 1.92 -1.57
N GLY A 153 0.55 2.79 -0.60
CA GLY A 153 0.16 2.39 0.76
C GLY A 153 -1.16 1.64 0.80
N ALA A 154 -2.18 2.21 0.15
CA ALA A 154 -3.50 1.59 0.07
C ALA A 154 -3.46 0.22 -0.65
N LEU A 155 -2.71 0.11 -1.74
CA LEU A 155 -2.50 -1.15 -2.44
C LEU A 155 -1.78 -2.17 -1.56
N ALA A 156 -0.72 -1.78 -0.85
CA ALA A 156 0.02 -2.67 0.03
C ALA A 156 -0.84 -3.21 1.16
N ILE A 157 -1.58 -2.34 1.87
CA ILE A 157 -2.47 -2.77 2.96
C ILE A 157 -3.53 -3.73 2.42
N THR A 158 -4.12 -3.42 1.26
CA THR A 158 -5.16 -4.30 0.68
C THR A 158 -4.60 -5.66 0.27
N ILE A 159 -3.46 -5.70 -0.42
CA ILE A 159 -2.82 -6.96 -0.85
C ILE A 159 -2.37 -7.79 0.35
N THR A 160 -1.72 -7.17 1.33
CA THR A 160 -1.24 -7.87 2.52
C THR A 160 -2.38 -8.35 3.41
N GLN A 161 -3.47 -7.58 3.52
CA GLN A 161 -4.67 -8.02 4.22
C GLN A 161 -5.27 -9.26 3.53
N ASN A 162 -5.30 -9.29 2.19
CA ASN A 162 -5.69 -10.48 1.44
C ASN A 162 -4.78 -11.68 1.69
N ILE A 163 -3.47 -11.48 1.71
CA ILE A 163 -2.50 -12.54 2.01
C ILE A 163 -2.74 -13.06 3.43
N LEU A 164 -2.86 -12.16 4.41
CA LEU A 164 -3.07 -12.53 5.82
C LEU A 164 -4.36 -13.32 5.98
N THR A 165 -5.49 -12.79 5.51
CA THR A 165 -6.80 -13.39 5.73
C THR A 165 -6.91 -14.74 5.01
N ASN A 166 -6.44 -14.85 3.77
CA ASN A 166 -6.48 -16.12 3.05
C ASN A 166 -5.57 -17.18 3.68
N THR A 167 -4.35 -16.79 4.06
CA THR A 167 -3.41 -17.71 4.71
C THR A 167 -3.94 -18.14 6.07
N LEU A 168 -4.44 -17.20 6.88
CA LEU A 168 -4.98 -17.51 8.19
C LEU A 168 -6.23 -18.40 8.11
N SER A 169 -7.13 -18.15 7.14
CA SER A 169 -8.28 -19.02 6.90
C SER A 169 -7.85 -20.44 6.49
N HIS A 170 -6.81 -20.57 5.66
CA HIS A 170 -6.25 -21.86 5.27
C HIS A 170 -5.68 -22.62 6.48
N GLU A 171 -4.84 -21.97 7.28
CA GLU A 171 -4.19 -22.60 8.44
C GLU A 171 -5.19 -22.97 9.55
N LEU A 172 -6.18 -22.11 9.82
CA LEU A 172 -7.16 -22.37 10.88
C LEU A 172 -8.12 -23.52 10.53
N LYS A 173 -8.43 -23.75 9.25
CA LYS A 173 -9.24 -24.92 8.82
C LYS A 173 -8.62 -26.26 9.17
N MET A 174 -7.31 -26.30 9.37
CA MET A 174 -6.59 -27.52 9.76
C MET A 174 -6.77 -27.86 11.24
N ILE A 175 -7.32 -26.96 12.05
CA ILE A 175 -7.58 -27.16 13.48
C ILE A 175 -9.07 -27.54 13.65
N PRO A 176 -9.40 -28.83 13.87
CA PRO A 176 -10.78 -29.24 14.06
C PRO A 176 -11.32 -28.66 15.37
N SER A 177 -12.43 -27.89 15.28
CA SER A 177 -13.26 -27.28 16.34
C SER A 177 -13.27 -25.75 16.46
N LEU A 178 -12.50 -25.02 15.65
CA LEU A 178 -12.45 -23.55 15.69
C LEU A 178 -13.17 -22.92 14.48
N ASP A 179 -14.01 -21.91 14.71
CA ASP A 179 -14.54 -21.11 13.62
C ASP A 179 -13.49 -20.07 13.17
N SER A 180 -13.05 -20.21 11.92
CA SER A 180 -12.03 -19.32 11.35
C SER A 180 -12.50 -17.86 11.26
N SER A 181 -13.81 -17.60 11.08
CA SER A 181 -14.36 -16.25 10.99
C SER A 181 -14.18 -15.47 12.29
N GLU A 182 -14.59 -16.09 13.40
CA GLU A 182 -14.54 -15.48 14.74
C GLU A 182 -13.11 -15.10 15.13
N ILE A 183 -12.12 -15.95 14.83
CA ILE A 183 -10.71 -15.72 15.15
C ILE A 183 -10.10 -14.61 14.30
N ILE A 184 -10.45 -14.54 13.02
CA ILE A 184 -10.00 -13.47 12.12
C ILE A 184 -10.57 -12.12 12.62
N GLU A 185 -11.84 -12.09 13.04
CA GLU A 185 -12.52 -10.90 13.52
C GLU A 185 -12.01 -10.44 14.90
N LEU A 186 -11.70 -11.39 15.79
CA LEU A 186 -11.09 -11.12 17.11
C LEU A 186 -9.74 -10.41 17.00
N GLY A 187 -8.98 -10.72 15.95
CA GLY A 187 -7.64 -10.19 15.72
C GLY A 187 -6.60 -10.63 16.76
N ALA A 188 -5.32 -10.35 16.48
CA ALA A 188 -4.19 -10.91 17.23
C ALA A 188 -4.17 -10.60 18.74
N LYS A 189 -4.79 -9.49 19.15
CA LYS A 189 -4.63 -8.92 20.49
C LYS A 189 -5.43 -9.66 21.58
N ASN A 190 -6.52 -10.31 21.20
CA ASN A 190 -7.44 -10.97 22.13
C ASN A 190 -7.43 -12.51 21.98
N LEU A 191 -6.54 -13.07 21.16
CA LEU A 191 -6.47 -14.52 20.92
C LEU A 191 -6.14 -15.30 22.19
N THR A 192 -5.30 -14.75 23.06
CA THR A 192 -4.87 -15.39 24.31
C THR A 192 -5.97 -15.49 25.35
N SER A 193 -6.99 -14.61 25.28
CA SER A 193 -8.14 -14.63 26.19
C SER A 193 -9.37 -15.33 25.59
N ALA A 194 -9.49 -15.35 24.26
CA ALA A 194 -10.65 -15.92 23.57
C ALA A 194 -10.49 -17.41 23.19
N VAL A 195 -9.26 -17.89 22.97
CA VAL A 195 -9.00 -19.27 22.51
C VAL A 195 -8.61 -20.17 23.70
N PRO A 196 -9.19 -21.38 23.83
CA PRO A 196 -8.76 -22.35 24.83
C PRO A 196 -7.26 -22.65 24.74
N THR A 197 -6.60 -22.80 25.89
CA THR A 197 -5.13 -22.99 25.97
C THR A 197 -4.63 -24.21 25.18
N GLU A 198 -5.49 -25.19 24.93
CA GLU A 198 -5.20 -26.36 24.10
C GLU A 198 -4.91 -26.00 22.62
N TYR A 199 -5.63 -25.03 22.06
CA TYR A 199 -5.50 -24.60 20.66
C TYR A 199 -4.63 -23.35 20.48
N LEU A 200 -4.32 -22.65 21.57
CA LEU A 200 -3.63 -21.36 21.56
C LEU A 200 -2.28 -21.42 20.81
N ASN A 201 -1.48 -22.46 21.04
CA ASN A 201 -0.18 -22.62 20.37
C ASN A 201 -0.33 -22.84 18.86
N GLY A 202 -1.34 -23.59 18.42
CA GLY A 202 -1.63 -23.82 17.01
C GLY A 202 -2.10 -22.53 16.31
N VAL A 203 -3.00 -21.78 16.95
CA VAL A 203 -3.52 -20.51 16.43
C VAL A 203 -2.41 -19.46 16.34
N LEU A 204 -1.55 -19.35 17.36
CA LEU A 204 -0.39 -18.46 17.32
C LEU A 204 0.58 -18.86 16.19
N GLY A 205 0.83 -20.16 16.00
CA GLY A 205 1.64 -20.66 14.88
C GLY A 205 1.08 -20.25 13.51
N ALA A 206 -0.22 -20.47 13.30
CA ALA A 206 -0.93 -20.06 12.10
C ALA A 206 -0.85 -18.55 11.86
N TYR A 207 -1.04 -17.74 12.90
CA TYR A 207 -0.96 -16.29 12.82
C TYR A 207 0.47 -15.81 12.49
N THR A 208 1.48 -16.46 13.07
CA THR A 208 2.90 -16.19 12.77
C THR A 208 3.20 -16.46 11.30
N TYR A 209 2.73 -17.61 10.81
CA TYR A 209 2.94 -18.02 9.44
C TYR A 209 2.26 -17.05 8.47
N ALA A 210 1.00 -16.70 8.73
CA ALA A 210 0.27 -15.72 7.94
C ALA A 210 0.96 -14.34 7.94
N LEU A 211 1.42 -13.85 9.10
CA LEU A 211 2.18 -12.60 9.21
C LEU A 211 3.52 -12.66 8.46
N SER A 212 4.20 -13.80 8.47
CA SER A 212 5.47 -13.93 7.73
C SER A 212 5.25 -13.98 6.21
N GLN A 213 4.11 -14.48 5.73
CA GLN A 213 3.74 -14.38 4.31
C GLN A 213 3.46 -12.93 3.87
N THR A 214 2.91 -12.07 4.73
CA THR A 214 2.71 -10.66 4.34
C THR A 214 4.03 -9.91 4.11
N LEU A 215 5.12 -10.36 4.73
CA LEU A 215 6.47 -9.81 4.55
C LEU A 215 7.13 -10.18 3.22
N ILE A 216 6.50 -11.01 2.39
CA ILE A 216 6.99 -11.28 1.02
C ILE A 216 6.77 -10.07 0.12
N LEU A 217 5.66 -9.35 0.31
CA LEU A 217 5.33 -8.15 -0.49
C LEU A 217 6.43 -7.06 -0.42
N PRO A 218 6.91 -6.63 0.77
CA PRO A 218 7.96 -5.62 0.85
C PRO A 218 9.27 -6.07 0.22
N ILE A 219 9.59 -7.36 0.26
CA ILE A 219 10.81 -7.91 -0.39
C ILE A 219 10.69 -7.77 -1.91
N ALA A 220 9.55 -8.18 -2.48
CA ALA A 220 9.29 -8.05 -3.92
C ALA A 220 9.26 -6.58 -4.34
N ALA A 221 8.59 -5.73 -3.58
CA ALA A 221 8.49 -4.30 -3.85
C ALA A 221 9.85 -3.60 -3.77
N ALA A 222 10.70 -3.92 -2.79
CA ALA A 222 12.05 -3.39 -2.69
C ALA A 222 12.95 -3.84 -3.86
N GLY A 223 12.83 -5.11 -4.29
CA GLY A 223 13.54 -5.61 -5.48
C GLY A 223 13.14 -4.87 -6.75
N MET A 224 11.84 -4.65 -6.96
CA MET A 224 11.34 -3.86 -8.09
C MET A 224 11.75 -2.39 -7.99
N ALA A 225 11.69 -1.79 -6.79
CA ALA A 225 12.12 -0.41 -6.58
C ALA A 225 13.60 -0.22 -6.90
N PHE A 226 14.45 -1.19 -6.53
CA PHE A 226 15.86 -1.18 -6.89
C PHE A 226 16.06 -1.15 -8.41
N VAL A 227 15.30 -1.97 -9.16
CA VAL A 227 15.35 -1.96 -10.62
C VAL A 227 14.85 -0.62 -11.19
N CYS A 228 13.74 -0.09 -10.68
CA CYS A 228 13.21 1.21 -11.11
C CYS A 228 14.17 2.38 -10.82
N SER A 229 15.00 2.27 -9.77
CA SER A 229 16.00 3.31 -9.45
C SER A 229 17.06 3.48 -10.55
N LEU A 230 17.30 2.43 -11.37
CA LEU A 230 18.26 2.49 -12.48
C LEU A 230 17.77 3.35 -13.65
N GLU A 231 16.46 3.61 -13.74
CA GLU A 231 15.87 4.44 -14.80
C GLU A 231 15.90 5.94 -14.47
N MET A 232 16.26 6.32 -13.24
CA MET A 232 16.32 7.72 -12.83
C MET A 232 17.52 8.43 -13.47
N GLU A 233 17.27 9.58 -14.10
CA GLU A 233 18.33 10.38 -14.72
C GLU A 233 19.26 11.00 -13.67
N TRP A 234 20.57 10.81 -13.86
CA TRP A 234 21.60 11.40 -13.00
C TRP A 234 21.76 12.89 -13.31
N ARG A 235 21.04 13.75 -12.57
CA ARG A 235 21.16 15.21 -12.67
C ARG A 235 22.02 15.77 -11.54
N LYS A 236 22.99 16.62 -11.88
CA LYS A 236 23.81 17.31 -10.87
C LYS A 236 22.99 18.41 -10.19
N MET A 237 23.10 18.51 -8.87
CA MET A 237 22.56 19.64 -8.12
C MET A 237 23.37 20.89 -8.47
N GLU A 238 22.78 21.78 -9.27
CA GLU A 238 23.34 23.12 -9.44
C GLU A 238 23.07 23.92 -8.17
N LYS A 239 24.13 24.51 -7.59
CA LYS A 239 24.01 25.41 -6.44
C LYS A 239 23.24 26.65 -6.89
N LYS A 240 22.02 26.82 -6.37
CA LYS A 240 21.30 28.10 -6.42
C LYS A 240 21.99 29.14 -5.55
#